data_AF-A0A816A2W1-F1
#
_entry.id   AF-A0A816A2W1-F1
#
_cell.length_a   1.000
_cell.length_b   1.000
_cell.length_c   1.000
_cell.angle_alpha   90.00
_cell.angle_beta   90.00
_cell.angle_gamma   90.00
#
_symmetry.space_group_name_H-M   'P 1'
#
loop_
_entity.id
_entity.type
_entity.pdbx_description
1 polymer ?
#
loop_
_entity_poly.entity_id
_entity_poly.type
_entity_poly.pdbx_seq_one_letter_code
_entity_poly.pdbx_strand_id
1 'polypeptide(L)'
;MISHLSVVNYNKTFQLYENNIITITILPQFSIVNQNEIDSSFMYTQLLKEILIEIEYDVTAKEQFIDYVHNFYANNEIQLNAINEFKHTYEHYSPIWWYTKELFIYSILNRVLRIQDIDIIMKMGFFIQDFHQQIKKIHSMTKHSSKMIVYRGQHMTKYRF
;
A
#
# COMPACT_ATOMS: atom_id res chain seq x y z
N MET A 1 -2.82 16.18 32.61
CA MET A 1 -2.41 16.59 31.26
C MET A 1 -1.91 15.44 30.38
N ILE A 2 -1.64 14.25 30.92
CA ILE A 2 -1.14 13.08 30.18
C ILE A 2 -2.28 12.26 29.51
N SER A 3 -3.51 12.32 30.06
CA SER A 3 -4.66 11.55 29.56
C SER A 3 -5.22 12.00 28.20
N HIS A 4 -5.09 13.27 27.84
CA HIS A 4 -5.64 13.80 26.58
C HIS A 4 -4.79 13.43 25.36
N LEU A 5 -3.47 13.28 25.51
CA LEU A 5 -2.55 12.91 24.43
C LEU A 5 -2.69 11.43 24.03
N SER A 6 -2.92 10.54 25.00
CA SER A 6 -3.12 9.10 24.74
C SER A 6 -4.40 8.80 23.95
N VAL A 7 -5.50 9.53 24.23
CA VAL A 7 -6.80 9.36 23.56
C VAL A 7 -6.76 9.86 22.12
N VAL A 8 -6.09 11.00 21.86
CA VAL A 8 -5.94 11.55 20.50
C VAL A 8 -5.10 10.61 19.61
N ASN A 9 -4.07 9.97 20.18
CA ASN A 9 -3.22 9.03 19.44
C ASN A 9 -3.96 7.72 19.10
N TYR A 10 -4.76 7.20 20.04
CA TYR A 10 -5.66 6.07 19.79
C TYR A 10 -6.69 6.39 18.69
N ASN A 11 -7.25 7.60 18.69
CA ASN A 11 -8.23 7.98 17.68
C ASN A 11 -7.60 8.10 16.28
N LYS A 12 -6.36 8.57 16.15
CA LYS A 12 -5.64 8.61 14.87
C LYS A 12 -5.28 7.23 14.34
N THR A 13 -4.79 6.33 15.20
CA THR A 13 -4.50 4.94 14.79
C THR A 13 -5.80 4.20 14.47
N PHE A 14 -6.84 4.35 15.28
CA PHE A 14 -8.17 3.78 15.03
C PHE A 14 -8.80 4.29 13.73
N GLN A 15 -8.69 5.58 13.43
CA GLN A 15 -9.12 6.14 12.13
C GLN A 15 -8.36 5.56 10.94
N LEU A 16 -7.07 5.21 11.08
CA LEU A 16 -6.32 4.53 10.01
C LEU A 16 -6.84 3.10 9.77
N TYR A 17 -7.29 2.38 10.80
CA TYR A 17 -7.89 1.05 10.69
C TYR A 17 -9.35 1.08 10.20
N GLU A 18 -10.18 2.02 10.64
CA GLU A 18 -11.55 2.23 10.13
C GLU A 18 -11.52 2.60 8.64
N ASN A 19 -10.56 3.45 8.23
CA ASN A 19 -10.37 3.78 6.83
C ASN A 19 -9.86 2.59 6.01
N ASN A 20 -9.48 1.44 6.60
CA ASN A 20 -9.16 0.18 5.90
C ASN A 20 -10.40 -0.61 5.40
N ILE A 21 -11.61 -0.14 5.70
CA ILE A 21 -12.87 -0.85 5.46
C ILE A 21 -13.52 -0.38 4.13
N ILE A 22 -12.90 -0.64 2.97
CA ILE A 22 -13.57 -0.49 1.66
C ILE A 22 -13.22 -1.67 0.72
N THR A 23 -14.21 -2.07 -0.07
CA THR A 23 -14.24 -3.15 -1.06
C THR A 23 -13.08 -3.04 -2.06
N ILE A 24 -12.33 -4.13 -2.25
CA ILE A 24 -11.41 -4.26 -3.39
C ILE A 24 -12.24 -4.84 -4.52
N THR A 25 -12.52 -4.04 -5.54
CA THR A 25 -13.15 -4.54 -6.76
C THR A 25 -12.06 -5.11 -7.66
N ILE A 26 -12.06 -6.43 -7.86
CA ILE A 26 -11.15 -7.07 -8.81
C ILE A 26 -11.74 -6.88 -10.21
N LEU A 27 -11.21 -5.92 -10.95
CA LEU A 27 -11.54 -5.76 -12.37
C LEU A 27 -10.73 -6.80 -13.17
N PRO A 28 -11.38 -7.62 -14.02
CA PRO A 28 -10.65 -8.55 -14.87
C PRO A 28 -9.76 -7.76 -15.84
N GLN A 29 -8.52 -8.23 -16.00
CA GLN A 29 -7.51 -7.60 -16.86
C GLN A 29 -7.95 -7.51 -18.34
N PHE A 30 -8.96 -8.29 -18.73
CA PHE A 30 -9.63 -8.24 -20.03
C PHE A 30 -11.13 -8.61 -19.88
N SER A 31 -11.95 -7.66 -19.44
CA SER A 31 -13.41 -7.80 -19.63
C SER A 31 -13.76 -7.19 -20.97
N ILE A 32 -14.20 -8.00 -21.93
CA ILE A 32 -14.86 -7.53 -23.16
C ILE A 32 -16.29 -7.09 -22.80
N VAL A 33 -16.42 -6.19 -21.83
CA VAL A 33 -17.67 -5.57 -21.44
C VAL A 33 -17.53 -4.13 -21.90
N ASN A 34 -18.18 -3.81 -23.03
CA ASN A 34 -18.24 -2.51 -23.69
C ASN A 34 -17.10 -1.53 -23.32
N GLN A 35 -16.10 -1.40 -24.20
CA GLN A 35 -15.02 -0.40 -24.08
C GLN A 35 -15.52 1.04 -23.81
N ASN A 36 -16.80 1.31 -24.02
CA ASN A 36 -17.46 2.58 -23.77
C ASN A 36 -17.81 2.86 -22.29
N GLU A 37 -17.64 1.89 -21.38
CA GLU A 37 -17.95 2.03 -19.94
C GLU A 37 -16.75 1.74 -19.02
N ILE A 38 -15.52 1.69 -19.56
CA ILE A 38 -14.34 1.61 -18.69
C ILE A 38 -14.21 2.94 -17.96
N ASP A 39 -14.29 2.90 -16.63
CA ASP A 39 -14.07 4.08 -15.79
C ASP A 39 -12.70 4.70 -16.16
N SER A 40 -12.71 5.96 -16.57
CA SER A 40 -11.50 6.73 -16.88
C SER A 40 -10.44 6.61 -15.77
N SER A 41 -10.86 6.52 -14.50
CA SER A 41 -9.99 6.29 -13.34
C SER A 41 -9.19 5.00 -13.42
N PHE A 42 -9.76 3.94 -14.01
CA PHE A 42 -9.06 2.67 -14.23
C PHE A 42 -7.93 2.84 -15.27
N MET A 43 -8.21 3.54 -16.36
CA MET A 43 -7.20 3.81 -17.40
C MET A 43 -6.05 4.66 -16.84
N TYR A 44 -6.36 5.70 -16.05
CA TYR A 44 -5.34 6.50 -15.36
C TYR A 44 -4.53 5.68 -14.36
N THR A 45 -5.17 4.80 -13.58
CA THR A 45 -4.49 3.93 -12.61
C THR A 45 -3.57 2.93 -13.31
N GLN A 46 -4.00 2.38 -14.44
CA GLN A 46 -3.18 1.47 -15.25
C GLN A 46 -1.95 2.18 -15.83
N LEU A 47 -2.14 3.38 -16.38
CA LEU A 47 -1.03 4.21 -16.89
C LEU A 47 -0.07 4.60 -15.77
N LEU A 48 -0.58 5.04 -14.62
CA LEU A 48 0.23 5.36 -13.44
C LEU A 48 1.07 4.15 -13.01
N LYS A 49 0.46 2.96 -12.97
CA LYS A 49 1.18 1.72 -12.64
C LYS A 49 2.31 1.44 -13.63
N GLU A 50 2.08 1.61 -14.93
CA GLU A 50 3.12 1.44 -15.96
C GLU A 50 4.28 2.42 -15.75
N ILE A 51 3.97 3.70 -15.54
CA ILE A 51 4.97 4.74 -15.22
C ILE A 51 5.78 4.37 -13.96
N LEU A 52 5.11 3.96 -12.89
CA LEU A 52 5.77 3.59 -11.62
C LEU A 52 6.70 2.38 -11.77
N ILE A 53 6.40 1.46 -12.68
CA ILE A 53 7.22 0.26 -12.92
C ILE A 53 8.39 0.58 -13.84
N GLU A 54 8.24 1.51 -14.79
CA GLU A 54 9.26 1.83 -15.79
C GLU A 54 10.25 2.91 -15.35
N ILE A 55 9.85 3.80 -14.44
CA ILE A 55 10.72 4.87 -13.97
C ILE A 55 11.95 4.30 -13.24
N GLU A 56 13.10 4.93 -13.47
CA GLU A 56 14.31 4.68 -12.68
C GLU A 56 14.25 5.51 -11.40
N TYR A 57 14.28 4.83 -10.26
CA TYR A 57 14.35 5.50 -8.97
C TYR A 57 15.81 5.75 -8.61
N ASP A 58 16.11 7.00 -8.24
CA ASP A 58 17.43 7.34 -7.73
C ASP A 58 17.69 6.72 -6.34
N VAL A 59 18.95 6.72 -5.93
CA VAL A 59 19.39 6.19 -4.63
C VAL A 59 18.78 6.92 -3.43
N THR A 60 18.28 8.15 -3.62
CA THR A 60 17.66 8.99 -2.59
C THR A 60 16.16 8.74 -2.43
N ALA A 61 15.50 8.06 -3.37
CA ALA A 61 14.05 7.81 -3.33
C ALA A 61 13.62 7.13 -2.01
N LYS A 62 14.41 6.15 -1.54
CA LYS A 62 14.21 5.49 -0.24
C LYS A 62 14.30 6.50 0.92
N GLU A 63 15.29 7.39 0.89
CA GLU A 63 15.52 8.39 1.94
C GLU A 63 14.38 9.42 1.98
N GLN A 64 13.96 9.92 0.82
CA GLN A 64 12.83 10.84 0.70
C GLN A 64 11.53 10.23 1.24
N PHE A 65 11.31 8.94 1.01
CA PHE A 65 10.17 8.23 1.58
C PHE A 65 10.30 8.08 3.10
N ILE A 66 11.48 7.72 3.59
CA ILE A 66 11.75 7.59 5.04
C ILE A 66 11.50 8.93 5.75
N ASP A 67 11.99 10.03 5.20
CA ASP A 67 11.78 11.37 5.77
C ASP A 67 10.29 11.73 5.81
N TYR A 68 9.56 11.41 4.74
CA TYR A 68 8.11 11.59 4.70
C TYR A 68 7.40 10.79 5.80
N VAL A 69 7.68 9.48 5.94
CA VAL A 69 6.98 8.65 6.93
C VAL A 69 7.40 8.95 8.36
N HIS A 70 8.65 9.37 8.58
CA HIS A 70 9.13 9.82 9.88
C HIS A 70 8.36 11.07 10.34
N ASN A 71 8.15 12.03 9.44
CA ASN A 71 7.32 13.21 9.73
C ASN A 71 5.84 12.85 9.92
N PHE A 72 5.31 11.96 9.08
CA PHE A 72 3.92 11.51 9.16
C PHE A 72 3.61 10.80 10.49
N TYR A 73 4.57 10.05 11.04
CA TYR A 73 4.45 9.30 12.30
C TYR A 73 5.20 9.93 13.49
N ALA A 74 5.50 11.23 13.46
CA ALA A 74 6.34 11.89 14.47
C ALA A 74 5.93 11.65 15.94
N ASN A 75 4.66 11.33 16.21
CA ASN A 75 4.13 11.06 17.56
C ASN A 75 3.80 9.59 17.83
N ASN A 76 4.32 8.66 17.01
CA ASN A 76 4.06 7.23 17.13
C ASN A 76 5.37 6.44 17.22
N GLU A 77 5.86 6.23 18.44
CA GLU A 77 7.12 5.54 18.71
C GLU A 77 7.20 4.13 18.10
N ILE A 78 6.08 3.40 18.08
CA ILE A 78 6.01 2.06 17.49
C ILE A 78 6.33 2.13 16.00
N GLN A 79 5.71 3.07 15.29
CA GLN A 79 5.95 3.26 13.86
C GLN A 79 7.34 3.85 13.60
N LEU A 80 7.83 4.76 14.44
CA LEU A 80 9.19 5.30 14.32
C LEU A 80 10.26 4.21 14.46
N ASN A 81 10.09 3.28 15.40
CA ASN A 81 10.99 2.13 15.54
C ASN A 81 10.95 1.23 14.29
N ALA A 82 9.76 0.97 13.75
CA ALA A 82 9.58 0.23 12.50
C ALA A 82 10.22 0.93 11.29
N ILE A 83 10.14 2.25 11.22
CA ILE A 83 10.76 3.07 10.16
C ILE A 83 12.29 2.98 10.25
N ASN A 84 12.84 3.06 11.47
CA ASN A 84 14.28 2.90 11.68
C ASN A 84 14.76 1.50 11.30
N GLU A 85 14.01 0.46 11.67
CA GLU A 85 14.29 -0.92 11.24
C GLU A 85 14.29 -1.00 9.70
N PHE A 86 13.24 -0.49 9.05
CA PHE A 86 13.13 -0.45 7.59
C PHE A 86 14.32 0.25 6.93
N LYS A 87 14.72 1.42 7.45
CA LYS A 87 15.86 2.19 6.93
C LYS A 87 17.15 1.35 6.86
N HIS A 88 17.42 0.56 7.90
CA HIS A 88 18.68 -0.16 8.05
C HIS A 88 18.66 -1.59 7.50
N THR A 89 17.48 -2.23 7.42
CA THR A 89 17.37 -3.65 7.04
C THR A 89 16.52 -3.87 5.80
N TYR A 90 16.19 -2.82 5.05
CA TYR A 90 15.38 -2.93 3.83
C TYR A 90 15.86 -4.05 2.90
N GLU A 91 17.16 -4.04 2.59
CA GLU A 91 17.80 -4.98 1.65
C GLU A 91 17.95 -6.40 2.20
N HIS A 92 17.86 -6.59 3.53
CA HIS A 92 17.97 -7.90 4.16
C HIS A 92 16.68 -8.72 4.03
N TYR A 93 15.55 -8.05 3.79
CA TYR A 93 14.23 -8.67 3.69
C TYR A 93 13.63 -8.38 2.33
N SER A 94 12.69 -9.23 1.93
CA SER A 94 11.99 -9.00 0.67
C SER A 94 10.88 -7.95 0.81
N PRO A 95 10.56 -7.19 -0.25
CA PRO A 95 9.45 -6.23 -0.26
C PRO A 95 8.11 -6.80 0.24
N ILE A 96 7.80 -8.05 -0.09
CA ILE A 96 6.61 -8.76 0.38
C ILE A 96 6.62 -8.92 1.90
N TRP A 97 7.78 -9.22 2.49
CA TRP A 97 7.90 -9.33 3.94
C TRP A 97 7.53 -8.00 4.62
N TRP A 98 8.06 -6.89 4.12
CA TRP A 98 7.74 -5.54 4.59
C TRP A 98 6.27 -5.17 4.40
N TYR A 99 5.65 -5.60 3.29
CA TYR A 99 4.24 -5.36 3.04
C TYR A 99 3.31 -6.20 3.93
N THR A 100 3.68 -7.44 4.23
CA THR A 100 2.86 -8.33 5.08
C THR A 100 3.05 -8.10 6.57
N LYS A 101 4.15 -7.43 6.97
CA LYS A 101 4.35 -7.00 8.35
C LYS A 101 3.32 -5.91 8.66
N GLU A 102 2.50 -6.07 9.70
CA GLU A 102 1.44 -5.14 10.10
C GLU A 102 1.99 -3.79 10.64
N LEU A 103 2.71 -3.06 9.80
CA LEU A 103 3.42 -1.81 10.12
C LEU A 103 3.06 -0.70 9.12
N PHE A 104 3.82 0.39 9.17
CA PHE A 104 3.59 1.59 8.37
C PHE A 104 3.50 1.33 6.86
N ILE A 105 4.29 0.39 6.30
CA ILE A 105 4.32 0.10 4.86
C ILE A 105 2.94 -0.34 4.37
N TYR A 106 2.38 -1.38 4.99
CA TYR A 106 1.03 -1.87 4.67
C TYR A 106 -0.01 -0.76 4.79
N SER A 107 0.06 -0.01 5.89
CA SER A 107 -0.93 1.00 6.24
C SER A 107 -0.91 2.19 5.28
N ILE A 108 0.28 2.74 4.99
CA ILE A 108 0.43 3.87 4.08
C ILE A 108 0.11 3.42 2.67
N LEU A 109 0.68 2.32 2.17
CA LEU A 109 0.51 1.91 0.77
C LEU A 109 -0.98 1.73 0.43
N ASN A 110 -1.70 0.97 1.26
CA ASN A 110 -3.12 0.76 1.03
C ASN A 110 -3.93 2.05 1.18
N ARG A 111 -3.56 2.95 2.09
CA ARG A 111 -4.23 4.25 2.22
C ARG A 111 -4.03 5.11 0.98
N VAL A 112 -2.79 5.33 0.55
CA VAL A 112 -2.46 6.26 -0.53
C VAL A 112 -3.01 5.80 -1.87
N LEU A 113 -3.01 4.49 -2.14
CA LEU A 113 -3.65 3.92 -3.32
C LEU A 113 -5.16 4.15 -3.37
N ARG A 114 -5.82 4.22 -2.20
CA ARG A 114 -7.27 4.44 -2.12
C ARG A 114 -7.68 5.90 -2.25
N ILE A 115 -6.90 6.81 -1.68
CA ILE A 115 -7.14 8.25 -1.86
C ILE A 115 -6.50 8.78 -3.15
N GLN A 116 -5.78 7.93 -3.89
CA GLN A 116 -5.07 8.27 -5.13
C GLN A 116 -4.12 9.47 -4.95
N ASP A 117 -3.41 9.53 -3.82
CA ASP A 117 -2.45 10.60 -3.53
C ASP A 117 -1.16 10.36 -4.33
N ILE A 118 -1.08 10.99 -5.51
CA ILE A 118 0.01 10.80 -6.48
C ILE A 118 1.36 11.17 -5.88
N ASP A 119 1.43 12.24 -5.08
CA ASP A 119 2.70 12.72 -4.51
C ASP A 119 3.31 11.66 -3.57
N ILE A 120 2.48 11.03 -2.74
CA ILE A 120 2.96 9.96 -1.85
C ILE A 120 3.19 8.66 -2.62
N ILE A 121 2.34 8.33 -3.60
CA ILE A 121 2.52 7.16 -4.46
C ILE A 121 3.88 7.21 -5.17
N MET A 122 4.27 8.38 -5.70
CA MET A 122 5.58 8.58 -6.33
C MET A 122 6.73 8.40 -5.34
N LYS A 123 6.60 8.88 -4.09
CA LYS A 123 7.59 8.63 -3.02
C LYS A 123 7.71 7.15 -2.67
N MET A 124 6.60 6.41 -2.73
CA MET A 124 6.57 4.95 -2.55
C MET A 124 6.99 4.18 -3.79
N GLY A 125 7.29 4.86 -4.90
CA GLY A 125 7.44 4.24 -6.20
C GLY A 125 8.54 3.17 -6.23
N PHE A 126 9.70 3.42 -5.61
CA PHE A 126 10.79 2.43 -5.51
C PHE A 126 10.30 1.13 -4.85
N PHE A 127 9.54 1.26 -3.76
CA PHE A 127 8.99 0.12 -3.03
C PHE A 127 7.91 -0.60 -3.86
N ILE A 128 7.04 0.16 -4.56
CA ILE A 128 6.00 -0.40 -5.44
C ILE A 128 6.63 -1.19 -6.59
N GLN A 129 7.71 -0.67 -7.19
CA GLN A 129 8.46 -1.34 -8.25
C GLN A 129 9.07 -2.64 -7.73
N ASP A 130 9.81 -2.60 -6.61
CA ASP A 130 10.40 -3.78 -5.98
C ASP A 130 9.35 -4.83 -5.61
N PHE A 131 8.24 -4.39 -5.01
CA PHE A 131 7.12 -5.24 -4.60
C PHE A 131 6.44 -5.90 -5.81
N HIS A 132 6.21 -5.13 -6.88
CA HIS A 132 5.64 -5.64 -8.12
C HIS A 132 6.55 -6.68 -8.79
N GLN A 133 7.84 -6.40 -8.88
CA GLN A 133 8.83 -7.32 -9.44
C GLN A 133 8.89 -8.63 -8.63
N GLN A 134 8.83 -8.54 -7.30
CA GLN A 134 8.82 -9.72 -6.44
C GLN A 134 7.56 -10.57 -6.66
N ILE A 135 6.37 -9.96 -6.73
CA ILE A 135 5.13 -10.67 -7.03
C ILE A 135 5.22 -11.37 -8.39
N LYS A 136 5.70 -10.67 -9.43
CA LYS A 136 5.86 -11.26 -10.78
C LYS A 136 6.83 -12.44 -10.76
N LYS A 137 7.95 -12.32 -10.05
CA LYS A 137 8.94 -13.39 -9.90
C LYS A 137 8.31 -14.62 -9.25
N ILE A 138 7.63 -14.47 -8.11
CA ILE A 138 6.97 -15.59 -7.42
C ILE A 138 5.88 -16.21 -8.31
N HIS A 139 5.06 -15.38 -8.95
CA HIS A 139 4.03 -15.86 -9.87
C HIS A 139 4.63 -16.67 -11.03
N SER A 140 5.72 -16.21 -11.65
CA SER A 140 6.39 -16.95 -12.75
C SER A 140 6.99 -18.29 -12.30
N MET A 141 7.41 -18.39 -11.04
CA MET A 141 7.95 -19.62 -10.46
C MET A 141 6.83 -20.60 -10.07
N THR A 142 5.62 -20.10 -9.88
CA THR A 142 4.46 -20.90 -9.49
C THR A 142 3.95 -21.62 -10.73
N LYS A 143 4.26 -22.92 -10.86
CA LYS A 143 3.86 -23.78 -12.00
C LYS A 143 2.34 -24.01 -12.13
N HIS A 144 1.55 -23.45 -11.23
CA HIS A 144 0.10 -23.64 -11.20
C HIS A 144 -0.59 -22.63 -12.12
N SER A 145 -1.01 -23.10 -13.30
CA SER A 145 -2.01 -22.42 -14.14
C SER A 145 -3.45 -22.68 -13.67
N SER A 146 -3.63 -23.25 -12.47
CA SER A 146 -4.94 -23.64 -11.96
C SER A 146 -5.61 -22.49 -11.22
N LYS A 147 -6.91 -22.32 -11.50
CA LYS A 147 -7.82 -21.48 -10.73
C LYS A 147 -7.68 -21.76 -9.23
N MET A 148 -7.36 -20.75 -8.44
CA MET A 148 -7.28 -20.83 -6.98
C MET A 148 -8.52 -20.17 -6.35
N ILE A 149 -9.08 -20.82 -5.32
CA ILE A 149 -10.13 -20.23 -4.49
C ILE A 149 -9.45 -19.59 -3.27
N VAL A 150 -9.74 -18.32 -3.01
CA VAL A 150 -9.24 -17.56 -1.86
C VAL A 150 -10.40 -16.95 -1.10
N TYR A 151 -10.19 -16.67 0.19
CA TYR A 151 -11.20 -16.07 1.06
C TYR A 151 -10.68 -14.74 1.61
N ARG A 152 -11.55 -13.73 1.68
CA ARG A 152 -11.27 -12.43 2.31
C ARG A 152 -12.45 -12.03 3.17
N GLY A 153 -12.20 -11.78 4.45
CA GLY A 153 -13.20 -11.20 5.35
C GLY A 153 -13.38 -9.70 5.08
N GLN A 154 -14.61 -9.22 5.07
CA GLN A 154 -14.95 -7.80 4.97
C GLN A 154 -15.86 -7.40 6.13
N HIS A 155 -15.42 -6.45 6.95
CA HIS A 155 -16.28 -5.84 7.96
C HIS A 155 -17.25 -4.87 7.29
N MET A 156 -18.51 -4.86 7.70
CA MET A 156 -19.53 -3.95 7.18
C MET A 156 -20.14 -3.19 8.36
N THR A 157 -20.16 -1.86 8.27
CA THR A 157 -20.77 -1.01 9.30
C THR A 157 -22.31 -1.12 9.23
N LYS A 158 -22.97 -1.05 10.39
CA LYS A 158 -24.43 -1.23 10.53
C LYS A 158 -25.30 -0.28 9.69
N TYR A 159 -24.77 0.83 9.18
CA TYR A 159 -25.50 1.84 8.40
C TYR A 159 -25.95 1.40 7.00
N ARG A 160 -25.78 0.12 6.63
CA ARG A 160 -26.18 -0.44 5.32
C ARG A 160 -27.23 -1.56 5.43
N PHE A 161 -28.05 -1.55 6.48
CA PHE A 161 -29.26 -2.39 6.61
C PHE A 161 -30.52 -1.54 6.63
#